data_AF-A0A0G3BN73-F1
#
_entry.id   AF-A0A0G3BN73-F1
#
_cell.length_a   1.000
_cell.length_b   1.000
_cell.length_c   1.000
_cell.angle_alpha   90.00
_cell.angle_beta   90.00
_cell.angle_gamma   90.00
#
_symmetry.space_group_name_H-M   'P 1'
#
loop_
_entity.id
_entity.type
_entity.pdbx_description
1 polymer ?
#
loop_
_entity_poly.entity_id
_entity_poly.type
_entity_poly.pdbx_seq_one_letter_code
_entity_poly.pdbx_strand_id
1 'polypeptide(L)'
;MSCRPCADAEANPLTGSIGFEDKCDGCAARSLAHSPLYFVAARSGALTPAYRDALQSRFGRAWKSAHEQVKAWAQRIDHARRKS
;
A
#
# COMPACT_ATOMS: atom_id res chain seq x y z
N MET A 1 -7.04 2.46 12.19
CA MET A 1 -8.47 2.06 12.18
C MET A 1 -8.80 1.54 10.80
N SER A 2 -9.35 0.33 10.71
CA SER A 2 -9.69 -0.38 9.48
C SER A 2 -10.98 0.17 8.87
N CYS A 3 -10.86 0.79 7.68
CA CYS A 3 -12.00 1.20 6.84
C CYS A 3 -12.76 -0.08 6.36
N ARG A 4 -14.06 0.00 6.02
CA ARG A 4 -14.79 -1.12 5.39
C ARG A 4 -14.05 -1.71 4.16
N PRO A 5 -13.44 -0.89 3.28
CA PRO A 5 -12.56 -1.38 2.22
C PRO A 5 -11.31 -2.14 2.71
N CYS A 6 -10.78 -1.83 3.89
CA CYS A 6 -9.69 -2.62 4.49
C CYS A 6 -10.20 -3.99 4.95
N ALA A 7 -11.42 -4.08 5.48
CA ALA A 7 -12.02 -5.36 5.84
C ALA A 7 -12.28 -6.23 4.60
N ASP A 8 -12.78 -5.62 3.52
CA ASP A 8 -12.95 -6.32 2.23
C ASP A 8 -11.60 -6.79 1.67
N ALA A 9 -10.55 -5.96 1.82
CA ALA A 9 -9.18 -6.29 1.43
C ALA A 9 -8.57 -7.46 2.21
N GLU A 10 -9.00 -7.66 3.46
CA GLU A 10 -8.56 -8.79 4.27
C GLU A 10 -9.15 -10.10 3.75
N ALA A 11 -10.41 -10.08 3.29
CA ALA A 11 -11.05 -11.24 2.68
C ALA A 11 -10.54 -11.51 1.25
N ASN A 12 -10.33 -10.45 0.46
CA ASN A 12 -9.79 -10.55 -0.89
C ASN A 12 -8.83 -9.38 -1.17
N PRO A 13 -7.50 -9.62 -1.17
CA PRO A 13 -6.50 -8.57 -1.43
C PRO A 13 -6.61 -7.92 -2.83
N LEU A 14 -7.31 -8.57 -3.77
CA LEU A 14 -7.50 -8.08 -5.15
C LEU A 14 -8.77 -7.25 -5.32
N THR A 15 -9.55 -7.00 -4.26
CA THR A 15 -10.69 -6.07 -4.33
C THR A 15 -10.19 -4.74 -4.86
N GLY A 16 -10.69 -4.31 -6.02
CA GLY A 16 -10.22 -3.12 -6.71
C GLY A 16 -10.34 -1.84 -5.89
N SER A 17 -9.81 -0.74 -6.45
CA SER A 17 -9.72 0.60 -5.86
C SER A 17 -11.05 1.27 -5.45
N ILE A 18 -12.18 0.59 -5.63
CA ILE A 18 -13.50 1.10 -5.32
C ILE A 18 -13.64 1.17 -3.80
N GLY A 19 -13.67 2.40 -3.28
CA GLY A 19 -13.94 2.67 -1.88
C GLY A 19 -12.76 3.10 -1.03
N PHE A 20 -11.55 3.36 -1.56
CA PHE A 20 -10.47 3.93 -0.75
C PHE A 20 -10.98 5.13 0.08
N GLU A 21 -10.95 5.01 1.40
CA GLU A 21 -11.28 6.13 2.27
C GLU A 21 -10.06 7.04 2.40
N ASP A 22 -10.21 8.30 2.04
CA ASP A 22 -9.14 9.31 2.03
C ASP A 22 -8.40 9.42 3.36
N LYS A 23 -9.07 9.14 4.48
CA LYS A 23 -8.50 9.25 5.83
C LYS A 23 -7.96 7.95 6.42
N CYS A 24 -8.11 6.81 5.74
CA CYS A 24 -7.64 5.55 6.28
C CYS A 24 -6.21 5.24 5.82
N ASP A 25 -5.30 5.09 6.78
CA ASP A 25 -3.90 4.80 6.50
C ASP A 25 -3.68 3.42 5.87
N GLY A 26 -4.51 2.43 6.20
CA GLY A 26 -4.47 1.11 5.57
C GLY A 26 -4.92 1.17 4.11
N CYS A 27 -6.02 1.89 3.85
CA CYS A 27 -6.51 2.22 2.52
C CYS A 27 -5.37 2.94 1.71
N ALA A 28 -4.70 3.94 2.29
CA ALA A 28 -3.58 4.66 1.64
C ALA A 28 -2.34 3.78 1.38
N ALA A 29 -1.96 2.93 2.34
CA ALA A 29 -0.82 2.03 2.20
C ALA A 29 -1.05 0.99 1.10
N ARG A 30 -2.27 0.43 1.02
CA ARG A 30 -2.66 -0.49 -0.04
C ARG A 30 -2.63 0.19 -1.42
N SER A 31 -3.09 1.44 -1.51
CA SER A 31 -3.01 2.22 -2.75
C SER A 31 -1.57 2.40 -3.23
N LEU A 32 -0.66 2.77 -2.32
CA LEU A 32 0.76 2.89 -2.64
C LEU A 32 1.40 1.54 -3.03
N ALA A 33 0.96 0.43 -2.43
CA ALA A 33 1.42 -0.91 -2.80
C ALA A 33 1.09 -1.27 -4.27
N HIS A 34 0.02 -0.72 -4.82
CA HIS A 34 -0.35 -0.83 -6.23
C HIS A 34 0.26 0.27 -7.13
N SER A 35 0.98 1.23 -6.56
CA SER A 35 1.47 2.39 -7.31
C SER A 35 2.78 2.11 -8.08
N PRO A 36 3.00 2.75 -9.24
CA PRO A 36 4.28 2.67 -9.96
C PRO A 36 5.49 3.06 -9.09
N LEU A 37 5.31 4.00 -8.15
CA LEU A 37 6.36 4.45 -7.23
C LEU A 37 6.89 3.30 -6.37
N TYR A 38 5.99 2.48 -5.82
CA TYR A 38 6.37 1.29 -5.07
C TYR A 38 7.02 0.24 -5.98
N PHE A 39 6.48 0.00 -7.18
CA PHE A 39 7.08 -0.96 -8.11
C PHE A 39 8.52 -0.60 -8.48
N VAL A 40 8.79 0.68 -8.75
CA VAL A 40 10.15 1.16 -9.05
C VAL A 40 11.07 0.98 -7.85
N ALA A 41 10.62 1.34 -6.65
CA ALA A 41 11.39 1.18 -5.41
C ALA A 41 11.64 -0.30 -5.05
N ALA A 42 10.66 -1.17 -5.26
CA ALA A 42 10.79 -2.60 -5.03
C ALA A 42 11.76 -3.23 -6.04
N ARG A 43 11.69 -2.84 -7.33
CA ARG A 43 12.59 -3.33 -8.37
C ARG A 43 14.04 -2.87 -8.18
N SER A 44 14.26 -1.66 -7.68
CA SER A 44 15.61 -1.14 -7.39
C SER A 44 16.19 -1.66 -6.07
N GLY A 45 15.38 -2.29 -5.22
CA GLY A 45 15.78 -2.68 -3.86
C GLY A 45 16.07 -1.49 -2.94
N ALA A 46 15.65 -0.28 -3.33
CA ALA A 46 15.99 0.96 -2.64
C ALA A 46 14.79 1.89 -2.52
N LEU A 47 14.72 2.63 -1.41
CA LEU A 47 13.72 3.67 -1.21
C LEU A 47 14.04 4.86 -2.13
N THR A 48 13.35 4.97 -3.26
CA THR A 48 13.57 6.09 -4.20
C THR A 48 13.09 7.41 -3.59
N PRO A 49 13.70 8.56 -3.98
CA PRO A 49 13.26 9.87 -3.49
C PRO A 49 11.76 10.10 -3.71
N ALA A 50 11.25 9.84 -4.93
CA ALA A 50 9.84 10.02 -5.25
C ALA A 50 8.90 9.14 -4.41
N TYR A 51 9.29 7.89 -4.12
CA TYR A 51 8.49 7.02 -3.26
C TYR A 51 8.53 7.47 -1.79
N ARG A 52 9.70 7.94 -1.31
CA ARG A 52 9.84 8.51 0.02
C ARG A 52 8.98 9.76 0.18
N ASP A 53 8.96 10.64 -0.81
CA ASP A 53 8.16 11.87 -0.78
C ASP A 53 6.67 11.55 -0.74
N ALA A 54 6.21 10.54 -1.49
CA ALA A 54 4.83 10.07 -1.42
C ALA A 54 4.46 9.54 -0.03
N LEU A 55 5.35 8.75 0.60
CA LEU A 55 5.15 8.26 1.96
C LEU A 55 5.12 9.41 2.99
N GLN A 56 6.03 10.38 2.87
CA GLN A 56 6.10 11.52 3.78
C GLN A 56 4.90 12.46 3.61
N SER A 57 4.46 12.70 2.38
CA SER A 57 3.29 13.52 2.08
C SER A 57 2.02 12.93 2.69
N ARG A 58 1.82 11.61 2.58
CA ARG A 58 0.59 10.96 3.06
C ARG A 58 0.60 10.60 4.54
N PHE A 59 1.75 10.23 5.11
CA PHE A 59 1.85 9.69 6.48
C PHE A 59 2.69 10.55 7.43
N GLY A 60 3.29 11.64 6.94
CA GLY A 60 4.10 12.55 7.75
C GLY A 60 5.22 11.82 8.49
N ARG A 61 5.30 12.02 9.82
CA ARG A 61 6.32 11.36 10.67
C ARG A 61 6.19 9.84 10.73
N ALA A 62 5.00 9.29 10.45
CA ALA A 62 4.74 7.86 10.47
C ALA A 62 5.13 7.14 9.16
N TRP A 63 5.77 7.84 8.21
CA TRP A 63 6.12 7.30 6.89
C TRP A 63 6.90 5.98 6.93
N LYS A 64 7.74 5.76 7.95
CA LYS A 64 8.49 4.49 8.11
C LYS A 64 7.56 3.33 8.45
N SER A 65 6.66 3.52 9.42
CA SER A 65 5.66 2.51 9.78
C SER A 65 4.66 2.27 8.63
N ALA A 66 4.35 3.31 7.85
CA ALA A 66 3.54 3.17 6.65
C ALA A 66 4.28 2.39 5.56
N HIS A 67 5.59 2.59 5.37
CA HIS A 67 6.39 1.82 4.44
C HIS A 67 6.32 0.31 4.71
N GLU A 68 6.40 -0.10 5.98
CA GLU A 68 6.21 -1.50 6.36
C GLU A 68 4.82 -2.02 6.00
N GLN A 69 3.77 -1.21 6.22
CA GLN A 69 2.41 -1.56 5.83
C GLN A 69 2.26 -1.70 4.30
N VAL A 70 2.89 -0.82 3.51
CA VAL A 70 2.91 -0.93 2.05
C VAL A 70 3.53 -2.26 1.61
N LYS A 71 4.68 -2.64 2.19
CA LYS A 71 5.34 -3.92 1.89
C LYS A 71 4.45 -5.11 2.24
N ALA A 72 3.80 -5.08 3.41
CA ALA A 72 2.89 -6.14 3.84
C ALA A 72 1.70 -6.29 2.88
N TRP A 73 1.11 -5.18 2.43
CA TRP A 73 0.04 -5.21 1.42
C TRP A 73 0.53 -5.75 0.09
N ALA A 74 1.68 -5.29 -0.41
CA ALA A 74 2.25 -5.78 -1.66
C ALA A 74 2.47 -7.29 -1.64
N GLN A 75 3.01 -7.84 -0.55
CA GLN A 75 3.18 -9.28 -0.39
C GLN A 75 1.84 -10.04 -0.44
N ARG A 76 0.81 -9.52 0.24
CA ARG A 76 -0.55 -10.11 0.21
C ARG A 76 -1.16 -10.08 -1.18
N ILE A 77 -1.01 -8.97 -1.90
CA ILE A 77 -1.49 -8.79 -3.27
C ILE A 77 -0.78 -9.74 -4.23
N ASP A 78 0.55 -9.81 -4.17
CA ASP A 78 1.35 -10.68 -5.03
C ASP A 78 1.05 -12.16 -4.78
N HIS A 79 0.84 -12.54 -3.51
CA HIS A 79 0.40 -13.89 -3.16
C HIS A 79 -0.97 -14.23 -3.74
N ALA A 80 -1.93 -13.30 -3.66
CA ALA A 80 -3.25 -13.49 -4.24
C ALA A 80 -3.19 -13.60 -5.78
N ARG A 81 -2.36 -12.78 -6.45
CA ARG A 81 -2.17 -12.84 -7.91
C ARG A 81 -1.58 -14.16 -8.40
N ARG A 82 -0.65 -14.74 -7.64
CA ARG A 82 -0.01 -16.03 -8.01
C ARG A 82 -0.92 -17.24 -7.82
N LYS A 83 -2.00 -17.09 -7.03
CA LYS A 83 -2.98 -18.14 -6.75
C LYS A 83 -4.22 -18.08 -7.65
N SER A 84 -4.38 -16.98 -8.39
CA SER A 84 -5.45 -16.79 -9.36
C SER A 84 -5.04 -17.29 -10.74
#